data_AF-A0A7X8B0U0-F1
#
_entry.id   AF-A0A7X8B0U0-F1
#
_cell.length_a   1.000
_cell.length_b   1.000
_cell.length_c   1.000
_cell.angle_alpha   90.00
_cell.angle_beta   90.00
_cell.angle_gamma   90.00
#
_symmetry.space_group_name_H-M   'P 1'
#
loop_
_entity.id
_entity.type
_entity.pdbx_description
1 polymer ?
#
loop_
_entity_poly.entity_id
_entity_poly.type
_entity_poly.pdbx_seq_one_letter_code
_entity_poly.pdbx_strand_id
1 'polypeptide(L)'
;MMFNFNAAEVFKVGVKIEENGKAFYEKALRVVDNPEIKKLFEELALEEVGHKRKFEELLAQLPPRATEATVWDPQNETDLYIKMMADQHVFVGGESIETQVSRLRDVKDALKLAINFEKDSVIFFLTVQDATDETKGREFIGQLVKEEQEHLRRLSLELKKLG
;
A
#
# COMPACT_ATOMS: atom_id res chain seq x y z
N MET A 1 17.43 -8.86 9.83
CA MET A 1 15.99 -9.18 9.98
C MET A 1 15.78 -10.64 9.60
N MET A 2 14.88 -11.35 10.27
CA MET A 2 14.44 -12.71 9.93
C MET A 2 12.95 -12.67 9.62
N PHE A 3 12.55 -13.33 8.54
CA PHE A 3 11.17 -13.34 8.04
C PHE A 3 10.79 -14.78 7.70
N ASN A 4 9.53 -15.11 7.94
CA ASN A 4 8.98 -16.44 7.64
C ASN A 4 8.59 -16.59 6.17
N PHE A 5 9.02 -15.64 5.33
CA PHE A 5 8.71 -15.49 3.92
C PHE A 5 9.89 -14.84 3.19
N ASN A 6 9.83 -14.75 1.87
CA ASN A 6 10.82 -14.00 1.08
C ASN A 6 10.69 -12.48 1.31
N ALA A 7 11.37 -11.97 2.34
CA ALA A 7 11.35 -10.57 2.76
C ALA A 7 11.62 -9.58 1.63
N ALA A 8 12.55 -9.95 0.76
CA ALA A 8 12.93 -9.11 -0.37
C ALA A 8 11.80 -8.98 -1.40
N GLU A 9 11.03 -10.04 -1.63
CA GLU A 9 9.87 -10.01 -2.53
C GLU A 9 8.74 -9.16 -1.97
N VAL A 10 8.46 -9.29 -0.67
CA VAL A 10 7.41 -8.53 0.00
C VAL A 10 7.72 -7.04 0.07
N PHE A 11 8.97 -6.66 0.36
CA PHE A 11 9.35 -5.25 0.34
C PHE A 11 9.31 -4.67 -1.07
N LYS A 12 9.63 -5.45 -2.11
CA LYS A 12 9.43 -5.02 -3.51
C LYS A 12 7.96 -4.84 -3.84
N VAL A 13 7.08 -5.69 -3.31
CA VAL A 13 5.63 -5.49 -3.42
C VAL A 13 5.24 -4.19 -2.71
N GLY A 14 5.68 -3.97 -1.46
CA GLY A 14 5.46 -2.73 -0.73
C GLY A 14 5.85 -1.51 -1.57
N VAL A 15 7.07 -1.47 -2.11
CA VAL A 15 7.50 -0.41 -3.05
C VAL A 15 6.52 -0.22 -4.21
N LYS A 16 6.04 -1.32 -4.80
CA LYS A 16 5.11 -1.26 -5.92
C LYS A 16 3.73 -0.72 -5.53
N ILE A 17 3.25 -1.06 -4.34
CA ILE A 17 2.03 -0.53 -3.74
C ILE A 17 2.14 0.98 -3.60
N GLU A 18 3.21 1.49 -2.99
CA GLU A 18 3.41 2.93 -2.79
C GLU A 18 3.59 3.70 -4.12
N GLU A 19 4.27 3.10 -5.10
CA GLU A 19 4.36 3.67 -6.45
C GLU A 19 2.98 3.81 -7.10
N ASN A 20 2.12 2.81 -6.88
CA ASN A 20 0.79 2.76 -7.40
C ASN A 20 -0.14 3.77 -6.69
N GLY A 21 -0.06 3.90 -5.37
CA GLY A 21 -0.82 4.87 -4.58
C GLY A 21 -0.49 6.29 -5.01
N LYS A 22 0.79 6.63 -5.06
CA LYS A 22 1.27 7.89 -5.63
C LYS A 22 0.71 8.15 -7.04
N ALA A 23 0.85 7.19 -7.94
CA ALA A 23 0.40 7.35 -9.32
C ALA A 23 -1.12 7.52 -9.42
N PHE A 24 -1.88 6.84 -8.56
CA PHE A 24 -3.32 7.01 -8.44
C PHE A 24 -3.66 8.44 -8.02
N TYR A 25 -3.09 8.94 -6.91
CA TYR A 25 -3.37 10.28 -6.41
C TYR A 25 -3.03 11.36 -7.46
N GLU A 26 -1.85 11.28 -8.08
CA GLU A 26 -1.42 12.23 -9.13
C GLU A 26 -2.37 12.26 -10.33
N LYS A 27 -2.91 11.09 -10.73
CA LYS A 27 -3.84 11.01 -11.86
C LYS A 27 -5.24 11.46 -11.46
N ALA A 28 -5.68 11.17 -10.23
CA ALA A 28 -6.99 11.57 -9.74
C ALA A 28 -7.12 13.09 -9.58
N LEU A 29 -6.02 13.83 -9.40
CA LEU A 29 -6.00 15.31 -9.42
C LEU A 29 -6.53 15.92 -10.72
N ARG A 30 -6.59 15.16 -11.82
CA ARG A 30 -7.15 15.61 -13.11
C ARG A 30 -8.69 15.63 -13.14
N VAL A 31 -9.33 14.90 -12.23
CA VAL A 31 -10.80 14.72 -12.16
C VAL A 31 -11.40 15.29 -10.88
N VAL A 32 -10.62 15.46 -9.82
CA VAL A 32 -11.06 16.13 -8.60
C VAL A 32 -11.08 17.64 -8.87
N ASP A 33 -12.22 18.31 -8.68
CA ASP A 33 -12.32 19.78 -8.82
C ASP A 33 -12.37 20.52 -7.48
N ASN A 34 -12.68 19.83 -6.38
CA ASN A 34 -12.78 20.42 -5.05
C ASN A 34 -11.36 20.78 -4.51
N PRO A 35 -11.10 22.06 -4.13
CA PRO A 35 -9.77 22.48 -3.66
C PRO A 35 -9.27 21.77 -2.39
N GLU A 36 -10.16 21.48 -1.43
CA GLU A 36 -9.77 20.77 -0.19
C GLU A 36 -9.32 19.36 -0.51
N ILE A 37 -10.04 18.68 -1.40
CA ILE A 37 -9.75 17.29 -1.78
C ILE A 37 -8.53 17.22 -2.71
N LYS A 38 -8.33 18.21 -3.59
CA LYS A 38 -7.07 18.35 -4.35
C LYS A 38 -5.87 18.41 -3.42
N LYS A 39 -5.93 19.31 -2.43
CA LYS A 39 -4.85 19.48 -1.46
C LYS A 39 -4.60 18.18 -0.68
N LEU A 40 -5.66 17.50 -0.24
CA LEU A 40 -5.53 16.20 0.42
C LEU A 40 -4.82 15.18 -0.48
N PHE A 41 -5.20 15.06 -1.76
CA PHE A 41 -4.58 14.10 -2.67
C PHE A 41 -3.12 14.45 -2.99
N GLU A 42 -2.76 15.73 -3.06
CA GLU A 42 -1.37 16.18 -3.19
C GLU A 42 -0.53 15.80 -1.95
N GLU A 43 -1.09 15.97 -0.74
CA GLU A 43 -0.45 15.57 0.51
C GLU A 43 -0.23 14.06 0.56
N LEU A 44 -1.26 13.26 0.26
CA LEU A 44 -1.19 11.81 0.26
C LEU A 44 -0.17 11.30 -0.77
N ALA A 45 -0.18 11.84 -2.00
CA ALA A 45 0.82 11.49 -3.01
C ALA A 45 2.27 11.72 -2.56
N LEU A 46 2.50 12.71 -1.69
CA LEU A 46 3.82 13.00 -1.13
C LEU A 46 4.18 12.04 0.02
N GLU A 47 3.20 11.68 0.85
CA GLU A 47 3.36 10.72 1.95
C GLU A 47 3.79 9.33 1.40
N GLU A 48 3.17 8.89 0.31
CA GLU A 48 3.49 7.68 -0.46
C GLU A 48 4.97 7.63 -0.93
N VAL A 49 5.55 8.79 -1.29
CA VAL A 49 6.99 8.86 -1.62
C VAL A 49 7.85 8.52 -0.39
N GLY A 50 7.42 8.95 0.79
CA GLY A 50 8.06 8.63 2.07
C GLY A 50 7.94 7.14 2.40
N HIS A 51 6.76 6.56 2.21
CA HIS A 51 6.52 5.14 2.44
C HIS A 51 7.32 4.25 1.48
N LYS A 52 7.40 4.64 0.20
CA LYS A 52 8.25 3.97 -0.79
C LYS A 52 9.72 3.92 -0.34
N ARG A 53 10.26 5.07 0.09
CA ARG A 53 11.65 5.14 0.59
C ARG A 53 11.87 4.26 1.80
N LYS A 54 10.90 4.24 2.73
CA LYS A 54 10.89 3.35 3.90
C LYS A 54 11.03 1.88 3.48
N PHE A 55 10.28 1.42 2.48
CA PHE A 55 10.43 0.05 1.95
C PHE A 55 11.76 -0.20 1.23
N GLU A 56 12.26 0.77 0.47
CA GLU A 56 13.58 0.68 -0.20
C GLU A 56 14.72 0.58 0.80
N GLU A 57 14.66 1.35 1.89
CA GLU A 57 15.63 1.30 2.99
C GLU A 57 15.60 -0.05 3.71
N LEU A 58 14.42 -0.62 3.92
CA LEU A 58 14.29 -1.97 4.49
C LEU A 58 14.90 -3.02 3.56
N LEU A 59 14.60 -2.95 2.27
CA LEU A 59 15.14 -3.83 1.25
C LEU A 59 16.68 -3.77 1.22
N ALA A 60 17.27 -2.58 1.36
CA ALA A 60 18.72 -2.39 1.40
C ALA A 60 19.38 -2.92 2.69
N GLN A 61 18.65 -2.97 3.80
CA GLN A 61 19.12 -3.48 5.10
C GLN A 61 18.99 -4.99 5.23
N LEU A 62 18.35 -5.66 4.26
CA LEU A 62 18.24 -7.11 4.26
C LEU A 62 19.63 -7.76 4.06
N PRO A 63 20.01 -8.75 4.91
CA PRO A 63 21.21 -9.52 4.66
C PRO A 63 21.07 -10.31 3.35
N PRO A 64 22.18 -10.66 2.65
CA PRO A 64 22.13 -11.43 1.41
C PRO A 64 21.38 -12.76 1.48
N ARG A 65 21.20 -13.33 2.69
CA ARG A 65 20.43 -14.55 2.95
C ARG A 65 18.92 -14.31 3.15
N ALA A 66 18.45 -13.06 3.15
CA ALA A 66 17.03 -12.73 3.32
C ALA A 66 16.18 -12.98 2.07
N THR A 67 16.79 -13.46 0.98
CA THR A 67 16.10 -14.00 -0.20
C THR A 67 15.71 -15.47 -0.03
N GLU A 68 16.18 -16.14 1.02
CA GLU A 68 15.84 -17.52 1.34
C GLU A 68 14.81 -17.52 2.48
N ALA A 69 13.65 -18.16 2.28
CA ALA A 69 12.65 -18.34 3.33
C ALA A 69 13.31 -19.04 4.53
N THR A 70 13.21 -18.45 5.72
CA THR A 70 13.90 -18.96 6.92
C THR A 70 13.12 -20.04 7.67
N VAL A 71 11.90 -20.33 7.22
CA VAL A 71 10.98 -21.33 7.79
C VAL A 71 10.69 -22.42 6.77
N TRP A 72 10.53 -23.65 7.26
CA TRP A 72 10.07 -24.80 6.49
C TRP A 72 8.60 -24.58 6.06
N ASP A 73 8.41 -24.00 4.88
CA ASP A 73 7.13 -23.90 4.16
C ASP A 73 7.19 -24.80 2.91
N PRO A 74 7.01 -26.13 3.05
CA PRO A 74 7.16 -27.08 1.95
C PRO A 74 6.07 -26.92 0.88
N GLN A 75 5.01 -26.14 1.14
CA GLN A 75 3.94 -25.83 0.20
C GLN A 75 4.02 -24.39 -0.35
N ASN A 76 4.93 -23.55 0.17
CA ASN A 76 5.10 -22.14 -0.18
C ASN A 76 3.80 -21.31 -0.01
N GLU A 77 2.95 -21.69 0.95
CA GLU A 77 1.62 -21.11 1.15
C GLU A 77 1.69 -19.63 1.54
N THR A 78 2.69 -19.26 2.35
CA THR A 78 2.84 -17.88 2.85
C THR A 78 3.24 -16.95 1.71
N ASP A 79 4.25 -17.34 0.93
CA ASP A 79 4.71 -16.58 -0.24
C ASP A 79 3.62 -16.48 -1.32
N LEU A 80 2.86 -17.56 -1.55
CA LEU A 80 1.71 -17.54 -2.47
C LEU A 80 0.61 -16.60 -1.99
N TYR A 81 0.28 -16.62 -0.70
CA TYR A 81 -0.72 -15.73 -0.14
C TYR A 81 -0.30 -14.26 -0.26
N ILE A 82 0.95 -13.93 0.09
CA ILE A 82 1.46 -12.56 -0.03
C ILE A 82 1.49 -12.11 -1.49
N LYS A 83 1.89 -13.00 -2.42
CA LYS A 83 1.84 -12.73 -3.86
C LYS A 83 0.43 -12.52 -4.38
N MET A 84 -0.54 -13.32 -3.93
CA MET A 84 -1.95 -13.13 -4.31
C MET A 84 -2.51 -11.80 -3.81
N MET A 85 -2.19 -11.44 -2.56
CA MET A 85 -2.59 -10.14 -1.99
C MET A 85 -1.90 -8.99 -2.73
N ALA A 86 -0.62 -9.15 -3.08
CA ALA A 86 0.13 -8.22 -3.91
C ALA A 86 -0.54 -8.03 -5.28
N ASP A 87 -0.86 -9.11 -5.98
CA ASP A 87 -1.48 -9.06 -7.31
C ASP A 87 -2.88 -8.41 -7.23
N GLN A 88 -3.67 -8.70 -6.19
CA GLN A 88 -4.95 -8.04 -5.96
C GLN A 88 -4.82 -6.55 -5.65
N HIS A 89 -3.75 -6.14 -4.96
CA HIS A 89 -3.52 -4.76 -4.57
C HIS A 89 -2.92 -3.94 -5.74
N VAL A 90 -1.89 -4.47 -6.39
CA VAL A 90 -1.21 -3.86 -7.56
C VAL A 90 -2.19 -3.72 -8.73
N PHE A 91 -3.15 -4.64 -8.82
CA PHE A 91 -4.26 -4.61 -9.75
C PHE A 91 -5.57 -4.72 -8.99
N VAL A 92 -6.08 -3.62 -8.40
CA VAL A 92 -7.42 -3.63 -7.80
C VAL A 92 -8.42 -4.14 -8.86
N GLY A 93 -8.93 -5.36 -8.65
CA GLY A 93 -9.82 -6.06 -9.60
C GLY A 93 -9.19 -6.54 -10.91
N GLY A 94 -7.87 -6.66 -11.02
CA GLY A 94 -7.17 -7.11 -12.24
C GLY A 94 -6.98 -6.04 -13.31
N GLU A 95 -7.24 -4.76 -12.99
CA GLU A 95 -7.16 -3.64 -13.92
C GLU A 95 -6.06 -2.64 -13.53
N SER A 96 -5.46 -1.99 -14.54
CA SER A 96 -4.45 -0.96 -14.29
C SER A 96 -5.06 0.30 -13.64
N ILE A 97 -4.22 1.06 -12.92
CA ILE A 97 -4.61 2.34 -12.32
C ILE A 97 -5.20 3.29 -13.36
N GLU A 98 -4.64 3.33 -14.58
CA GLU A 98 -5.16 4.15 -15.68
C GLU A 98 -6.61 3.79 -16.01
N THR A 99 -6.92 2.49 -16.04
CA THR A 99 -8.27 2.01 -16.35
C THR A 99 -9.25 2.44 -15.25
N GLN A 100 -8.85 2.29 -13.98
CA GLN A 100 -9.69 2.68 -12.85
C GLN A 100 -9.90 4.19 -12.80
N VAL A 101 -8.85 4.99 -13.00
CA VAL A 101 -8.93 6.45 -13.05
C VAL A 101 -9.80 6.93 -14.21
N SER A 102 -9.75 6.27 -15.38
CA SER A 102 -10.58 6.62 -16.54
C SER A 102 -12.09 6.49 -16.30
N ARG A 103 -12.48 5.73 -15.27
CA ARG A 103 -13.88 5.53 -14.89
C ARG A 103 -14.38 6.51 -13.83
N LEU A 104 -13.49 7.33 -13.26
CA LEU A 104 -13.87 8.34 -12.28
C LEU A 104 -14.75 9.40 -12.95
N ARG A 105 -15.95 9.61 -12.40
CA ARG A 105 -16.93 10.56 -12.94
C ARG A 105 -16.94 11.86 -12.16
N ASP A 106 -16.69 11.76 -10.86
CA ASP A 106 -16.72 12.88 -9.94
C ASP A 106 -15.76 12.65 -8.77
N VAL A 107 -15.70 13.65 -7.89
CA VAL A 107 -14.87 13.62 -6.69
C VAL A 107 -15.29 12.53 -5.69
N LYS A 108 -16.57 12.14 -5.67
CA LYS A 108 -17.08 11.12 -4.75
C LYS A 108 -16.56 9.75 -5.15
N ASP A 109 -16.51 9.47 -6.45
CA ASP A 109 -15.93 8.25 -6.99
C ASP A 109 -14.42 8.20 -6.73
N ALA A 110 -13.71 9.33 -6.88
CA ALA A 110 -12.28 9.40 -6.60
C ALA A 110 -11.97 9.09 -5.12
N LEU A 111 -12.74 9.66 -4.18
CA LEU A 111 -12.60 9.38 -2.76
C LEU A 111 -12.92 7.93 -2.38
N LYS A 112 -13.97 7.34 -2.96
CA LYS A 112 -14.29 5.92 -2.73
C LYS A 112 -13.17 5.00 -3.20
N LEU A 113 -12.59 5.31 -4.36
CA LEU A 113 -11.49 4.53 -4.90
C LEU A 113 -10.23 4.67 -4.03
N ALA A 114 -9.89 5.89 -3.59
CA ALA A 114 -8.81 6.13 -2.65
C ALA A 114 -9.00 5.34 -1.35
N ILE A 115 -10.21 5.37 -0.76
CA ILE A 115 -10.53 4.61 0.45
C ILE A 115 -10.36 3.09 0.26
N ASN A 116 -10.69 2.57 -0.92
CA ASN A 116 -10.47 1.15 -1.18
C ASN A 116 -8.98 0.84 -1.30
N PHE A 117 -8.22 1.69 -1.99
CA PHE A 117 -6.77 1.56 -2.09
C PHE A 117 -6.13 1.48 -0.71
N GLU A 118 -6.43 2.44 0.17
CA GLU A 118 -5.87 2.46 1.51
C GLU A 118 -6.31 1.28 2.40
N LYS A 119 -7.53 0.78 2.23
CA LYS A 119 -7.98 -0.45 2.92
C LYS A 119 -7.15 -1.64 2.50
N ASP A 120 -6.91 -1.77 1.21
CA ASP A 120 -6.14 -2.87 0.66
C ASP A 120 -4.67 -2.76 1.13
N SER A 121 -4.12 -1.55 1.27
CA SER A 121 -2.76 -1.31 1.80
C SER A 121 -2.67 -1.73 3.26
N VAL A 122 -3.65 -1.32 4.07
CA VAL A 122 -3.74 -1.73 5.49
C VAL A 122 -3.80 -3.25 5.63
N ILE A 123 -4.63 -3.94 4.84
CA ILE A 123 -4.75 -5.40 4.91
C ILE A 123 -3.41 -6.04 4.53
N PHE A 124 -2.79 -5.60 3.44
CA PHE A 124 -1.49 -6.12 3.01
C PHE A 124 -0.42 -5.91 4.10
N PHE A 125 -0.29 -4.70 4.66
CA PHE A 125 0.72 -4.45 5.70
C PHE A 125 0.44 -5.20 7.00
N LEU A 126 -0.81 -5.42 7.39
CA LEU A 126 -1.14 -6.29 8.52
C LEU A 126 -0.71 -7.73 8.28
N THR A 127 -0.94 -8.27 7.07
CA THR A 127 -0.44 -9.60 6.68
C THR A 127 1.07 -9.68 6.77
N VAL A 128 1.79 -8.67 6.25
CA VAL A 128 3.25 -8.63 6.30
C VAL A 128 3.76 -8.49 7.74
N GLN A 129 3.06 -7.71 8.58
CA GLN A 129 3.38 -7.55 9.99
C GLN A 129 3.23 -8.85 10.76
N ASP A 130 2.16 -9.62 10.52
CA ASP A 130 1.90 -10.90 11.19
C ASP A 130 2.93 -11.97 10.79
N ALA A 131 3.34 -11.96 9.51
CA ALA A 131 4.34 -12.88 9.00
C ALA A 131 5.80 -12.51 9.35
N THR A 132 6.02 -11.35 9.97
CA THR A 132 7.35 -10.86 10.38
C THR A 132 7.61 -11.22 11.85
N ASP A 133 8.64 -12.02 12.13
CA ASP A 133 8.95 -12.43 13.52
C ASP A 133 9.77 -11.39 14.30
N GLU A 134 10.56 -10.59 13.59
CA GLU A 134 11.50 -9.65 14.21
C GLU A 134 10.81 -8.38 14.73
N THR A 135 11.05 -8.02 15.99
CA THR A 135 10.33 -6.95 16.69
C THR A 135 10.44 -5.59 16.00
N LYS A 136 11.63 -5.20 15.50
CA LYS A 136 11.79 -3.89 14.84
C LYS A 136 11.08 -3.82 13.50
N GLY A 137 11.15 -4.88 12.69
CA GLY A 137 10.41 -5.01 11.45
C GLY A 137 8.90 -4.90 11.68
N ARG A 138 8.38 -5.63 12.69
CA ARG A 138 6.96 -5.53 13.09
C ARG A 138 6.56 -4.13 13.54
N GLU A 139 7.38 -3.48 14.36
CA GLU A 139 7.13 -2.11 14.83
C GLU A 139 7.08 -1.13 13.66
N PHE A 140 8.01 -1.26 12.72
CA PHE A 140 8.07 -0.42 11.53
C PHE A 140 6.85 -0.60 10.63
N ILE A 141 6.50 -1.84 10.28
CA ILE A 141 5.29 -2.12 9.49
C ILE A 141 4.04 -1.63 10.24
N GLY A 142 4.03 -1.74 11.57
CA GLY A 142 2.98 -1.20 12.42
C GLY A 142 2.86 0.33 12.39
N GLN A 143 3.94 1.05 12.09
CA GLN A 143 3.88 2.50 11.86
C GLN A 143 3.24 2.80 10.51
N LEU A 144 3.60 2.08 9.44
CA LEU A 144 2.97 2.20 8.12
C LEU A 144 1.46 1.92 8.21
N VAL A 145 1.05 0.84 8.89
CA VAL A 145 -0.37 0.54 9.12
C VAL A 145 -1.11 1.71 9.76
N LYS A 146 -0.49 2.42 10.72
CA LYS A 146 -1.10 3.59 11.36
C LYS A 146 -1.19 4.79 10.43
N GLU A 147 -0.19 4.98 9.57
CA GLU A 147 -0.19 6.04 8.55
C GLU A 147 -1.33 5.80 7.54
N GLU A 148 -1.49 4.58 7.01
CA GLU A 148 -2.60 4.28 6.08
C GLU A 148 -3.98 4.33 6.76
N GLN A 149 -4.08 3.95 8.03
CA GLN A 149 -5.31 4.15 8.81
C GLN A 149 -5.66 5.64 8.97
N GLU A 150 -4.67 6.50 9.08
CA GLU A 150 -4.88 7.95 9.13
C GLU A 150 -5.30 8.50 7.76
N HIS A 151 -4.74 7.98 6.66
CA HIS A 151 -5.20 8.30 5.30
C HIS A 151 -6.67 7.93 5.12
N LEU A 152 -7.04 6.69 5.48
CA LEU A 152 -8.43 6.23 5.49
C LEU A 152 -9.36 7.15 6.26
N ARG A 153 -8.92 7.59 7.45
CA ARG A 153 -9.69 8.50 8.29
C ARG A 153 -9.90 9.85 7.60
N ARG A 154 -8.84 10.46 7.06
CA ARG A 154 -8.89 11.75 6.34
C ARG A 154 -9.82 11.66 5.12
N LEU A 155 -9.64 10.65 4.27
CA LEU A 155 -10.45 10.41 3.08
C LEU A 155 -11.93 10.17 3.43
N SER A 156 -12.20 9.36 4.45
CA SER A 156 -13.56 9.05 4.90
C SER A 156 -14.29 10.29 5.44
N LEU A 157 -13.58 11.20 6.11
CA LEU A 157 -14.14 12.47 6.57
C LEU A 157 -14.52 13.37 5.41
N GLU A 158 -13.65 13.52 4.40
CA GLU A 158 -13.98 14.30 3.20
C GLU A 158 -15.17 13.71 2.45
N LEU A 159 -15.22 12.38 2.28
CA LEU A 159 -16.36 11.71 1.66
C LEU A 159 -17.66 11.94 2.43
N LYS A 160 -17.61 11.96 3.76
CA LYS A 160 -18.77 12.26 4.61
C LYS A 160 -19.25 13.69 4.46
N LYS A 161 -18.37 14.68 4.27
CA LYS A 161 -18.77 16.08 4.04
C LYS A 161 -19.51 16.29 2.71
N LEU A 162 -19.25 15.42 1.72
CA LEU A 162 -19.95 15.42 0.43
C LEU A 162 -21.33 14.72 0.48
N GLY A 163 -21.72 14.18 1.63
CA GLY A 163 -22.97 13.45 1.87
C GLY A 163 -23.97 14.24 2.69
#